data_AF-A0A9E2JDG9-F1
#
_entry.id   AF-A0A9E2JDG9-F1
#
_cell.length_a   1.000
_cell.length_b   1.000
_cell.length_c   1.000
_cell.angle_alpha   90.00
_cell.angle_beta   90.00
_cell.angle_gamma   90.00
#
_symmetry.space_group_name_H-M   'P 1'
#
loop_
_entity.id
_entity.type
_entity.pdbx_description
1 polymer ?
#
loop_
_entity_poly.entity_id
_entity_poly.type
_entity_poly.pdbx_seq_one_letter_code
_entity_poly.pdbx_strand_id
1 'polypeptide(L)'
;MLNTIIEVVRWACVSVGFFFAFSHQGNPVAQFGILCPFLVIPLAGLTGIESVFFARTAGIQSGYGQGGAYQRQSGLNNIATALTVVLVYWLGWGLYAQAAVMTTMLTFMTLSAANHAWSAIREGNRSIKNLMRPLMTAVLLIFALPFMVRALAAG
;
A
#
# COMPACT_ATOMS: atom_id res chain seq x y z
N MET A 1 15.70 -11.47 8.70
CA MET A 1 16.51 -10.54 7.89
C MET A 1 15.79 -10.08 6.63
N LEU A 2 15.34 -10.97 5.74
CA LEU A 2 14.70 -10.56 4.48
C LEU A 2 13.42 -9.72 4.65
N ASN A 3 12.51 -10.10 5.56
CA ASN A 3 11.32 -9.28 5.85
C ASN A 3 11.67 -7.88 6.36
N THR A 4 12.74 -7.74 7.13
CA THR A 4 13.22 -6.44 7.62
C THR A 4 13.72 -5.58 6.46
N ILE A 5 14.43 -6.17 5.49
CA ILE A 5 14.89 -5.47 4.30
C ILE A 5 13.69 -4.98 3.47
N ILE A 6 12.69 -5.84 3.25
CA ILE A 6 11.47 -5.48 2.52
C ILE A 6 10.77 -4.30 3.20
N GLU A 7 10.67 -4.32 4.54
CA GLU A 7 10.06 -3.23 5.30
C GLU A 7 10.85 -1.92 5.16
N VAL A 8 12.17 -1.97 5.26
CA VAL A 8 13.04 -0.79 5.07
C VAL A 8 12.91 -0.22 3.67
N VAL A 9 12.93 -1.06 2.64
CA VAL A 9 12.77 -0.62 1.25
C VAL A 9 11.39 0.01 1.04
N ARG A 10 10.33 -0.58 1.63
CA ARG A 10 8.97 -0.03 1.56
C ARG A 10 8.92 1.40 2.08
N TRP A 11 9.44 1.63 3.29
CA TRP A 11 9.40 2.96 3.92
C TRP A 11 10.37 3.95 3.29
N ALA A 12 11.51 3.49 2.78
CA ALA A 12 12.43 4.33 2.02
C ALA A 12 11.77 4.85 0.74
N CYS A 13 11.13 3.98 -0.05
CA CYS A 13 10.42 4.38 -1.27
C CYS A 13 9.27 5.37 -0.95
N VAL A 14 8.46 5.07 0.07
CA VAL A 14 7.37 5.97 0.50
C VAL A 14 7.93 7.36 0.89
N SER A 15 9.01 7.39 1.67
CA SER A 15 9.63 8.65 2.13
C SER A 15 10.20 9.46 0.95
N VAL A 16 10.85 8.79 0.01
CA VAL A 16 11.36 9.41 -1.22
C VAL A 16 10.21 9.98 -2.06
N GLY A 17 9.08 9.26 -2.16
CA GLY A 17 7.88 9.74 -2.82
C GLY A 17 7.34 11.04 -2.24
N PHE A 18 7.22 11.10 -0.92
CA PHE A 18 6.81 12.33 -0.24
C PHE A 18 7.81 13.47 -0.47
N PHE A 19 9.10 13.20 -0.37
CA PHE A 19 10.14 14.20 -0.65
C PHE A 19 9.99 14.81 -2.05
N PHE A 20 9.87 13.97 -3.08
CA PHE A 20 9.69 14.48 -4.46
C PHE A 20 8.34 15.18 -4.66
N ALA A 21 7.26 14.68 -4.06
CA ALA A 21 5.97 15.37 -4.10
C ALA A 21 6.06 16.76 -3.46
N PHE A 22 6.76 16.91 -2.34
CA PHE A 22 6.97 18.21 -1.70
C PHE A 22 7.89 19.14 -2.49
N SER A 23 8.80 18.62 -3.33
CA SER A 23 9.64 19.47 -4.19
C SER A 23 8.86 20.18 -5.32
N HIS A 24 7.65 19.71 -5.66
CA HIS A 24 6.79 20.28 -6.71
C HIS A 24 5.66 21.16 -6.13
N GLN A 25 5.98 22.00 -5.14
CA GLN A 25 4.98 22.88 -4.52
C GLN A 25 4.27 23.77 -5.56
N GLY A 26 2.95 23.92 -5.41
CA GLY A 26 2.14 24.76 -6.30
C GLY A 26 1.48 24.02 -7.47
N ASN A 27 1.82 22.75 -7.73
CA ASN A 27 1.14 21.93 -8.74
C ASN A 27 0.58 20.63 -8.15
N PRO A 28 -0.65 20.64 -7.58
CA PRO A 28 -1.25 19.48 -6.92
C PRO A 28 -1.30 18.21 -7.78
N VAL A 29 -1.56 18.36 -9.08
CA VAL A 29 -1.62 17.24 -10.04
C VAL A 29 -0.24 16.58 -10.18
N ALA A 30 0.83 17.37 -10.32
CA ALA A 30 2.19 16.83 -10.38
C ALA A 30 2.61 16.18 -9.05
N GLN A 31 2.28 16.81 -7.91
CA GLN A 31 2.59 16.24 -6.59
C GLN A 31 1.96 14.86 -6.40
N PHE A 32 0.66 14.72 -6.70
CA PHE A 32 -0.03 13.44 -6.62
C PHE A 32 0.50 12.44 -7.65
N GLY A 33 0.75 12.88 -8.88
CA GLY A 33 1.23 12.01 -9.95
C GLY A 33 2.60 11.39 -9.66
N ILE A 34 3.47 12.13 -8.95
CA ILE A 34 4.73 11.60 -8.43
C ILE A 34 4.46 10.68 -7.23
N LEU A 35 3.66 11.12 -6.26
CA LEU A 35 3.44 10.35 -5.03
C LEU A 35 2.78 8.98 -5.30
N CYS A 36 1.89 8.90 -6.29
CA CYS A 36 1.10 7.71 -6.59
C CYS A 36 1.94 6.44 -6.81
N PRO A 37 2.87 6.38 -7.78
CA PRO A 37 3.73 5.20 -7.96
C PRO A 37 4.61 4.92 -6.74
N PHE A 38 5.11 5.96 -6.06
CA PHE A 38 5.96 5.80 -4.86
C PHE A 38 5.21 5.30 -3.63
N LEU A 39 3.88 5.35 -3.60
CA LEU A 39 3.08 4.67 -2.59
C LEU A 39 2.63 3.29 -3.07
N VAL A 40 2.04 3.21 -4.26
CA VAL A 40 1.39 1.98 -4.73
C VAL A 40 2.40 0.85 -4.97
N ILE A 41 3.55 1.14 -5.58
CA ILE A 41 4.57 0.11 -5.87
C ILE A 41 5.13 -0.51 -4.58
N PRO A 42 5.68 0.25 -3.62
CA PRO A 42 6.23 -0.36 -2.41
C PRO A 42 5.16 -0.94 -1.48
N LEU A 43 3.98 -0.32 -1.37
CA LEU A 43 2.95 -0.80 -0.44
C LEU A 43 2.21 -2.02 -1.00
N ALA A 44 1.72 -1.97 -2.24
CA ALA A 44 1.06 -3.12 -2.86
C ALA A 44 2.10 -4.13 -3.38
N GLY A 45 3.04 -3.70 -4.21
CA GLY A 45 4.00 -4.58 -4.87
C GLY A 45 4.84 -5.41 -3.90
N LEU A 46 5.49 -4.79 -2.91
CA LEU A 46 6.30 -5.55 -1.95
C LEU A 46 5.45 -6.41 -1.01
N THR A 47 4.26 -5.96 -0.62
CA THR A 47 3.31 -6.81 0.15
C THR A 47 2.87 -8.01 -0.68
N GLY A 48 2.68 -7.82 -1.98
CA GLY A 48 2.35 -8.88 -2.93
C GLY A 48 3.47 -9.90 -3.08
N ILE A 49 4.70 -9.44 -3.29
CA ILE A 49 5.91 -10.29 -3.32
C ILE A 49 6.05 -11.07 -2.01
N GLU A 50 5.90 -10.40 -0.85
CA GLU A 50 5.95 -11.05 0.46
C GLU A 50 4.88 -12.15 0.59
N SER A 51 3.66 -11.87 0.12
CA SER A 51 2.54 -12.81 0.21
C SER A 51 2.65 -14.00 -0.75
N VAL A 52 3.36 -13.86 -1.88
CA VAL A 52 3.55 -14.94 -2.86
C VAL A 52 4.77 -15.80 -2.51
N PHE A 53 5.91 -15.17 -2.23
CA PHE A 53 7.19 -15.88 -2.06
C PHE A 53 7.53 -16.18 -0.59
N PHE A 54 6.99 -15.42 0.36
CA PHE A 54 7.28 -15.55 1.79
C PHE A 54 6.01 -15.79 2.63
N ALA A 55 5.02 -16.44 2.03
CA ALA A 55 3.67 -16.59 2.57
C ALA A 55 3.65 -17.13 4.00
N ARG A 56 4.40 -18.22 4.26
CA ARG A 56 4.49 -18.87 5.57
C ARG A 56 5.06 -17.93 6.64
N THR A 57 6.16 -17.24 6.33
CA THR A 57 6.79 -16.30 7.27
C THR A 57 5.88 -15.11 7.56
N ALA A 58 5.23 -14.56 6.54
CA ALA A 58 4.29 -13.46 6.69
C ALA A 58 3.04 -13.86 7.49
N GLY A 59 2.51 -15.07 7.27
CA GLY A 59 1.37 -15.62 8.00
C GLY A 59 1.67 -15.83 9.48
N ILE A 60 2.83 -16.41 9.80
CA ILE A 60 3.28 -16.60 11.20
C ILE A 60 3.44 -15.24 11.91
N GLN A 61 4.10 -14.27 11.27
CA GLN A 61 4.28 -12.94 11.86
C GLN A 61 2.97 -12.19 12.11
N SER A 62 1.96 -12.44 11.26
CA SER A 62 0.65 -11.80 11.34
C SER A 62 -0.33 -12.58 12.22
N GLY A 63 0.08 -13.72 12.79
CA GLY A 63 -0.76 -14.57 13.64
C GLY A 63 -1.79 -15.44 12.89
N TYR A 64 -1.73 -15.49 11.55
CA TYR A 64 -2.66 -16.28 10.71
C TYR A 64 -2.14 -17.68 10.35
N GLY A 65 -0.98 -18.10 10.86
CA GLY A 65 -0.45 -19.45 10.67
C GLY A 65 0.34 -19.64 9.36
N GLN A 66 0.29 -20.83 8.75
CA GLN A 66 1.23 -21.25 7.69
C GLN A 66 0.83 -20.80 6.26
N GLY A 67 0.17 -19.65 6.12
CA GLY A 67 -0.28 -19.12 4.83
C GLY A 67 -1.26 -20.03 4.08
N GLY A 68 -1.46 -19.79 2.78
CA GLY A 68 -2.38 -20.60 1.98
C GLY A 68 -2.71 -20.01 0.59
N ALA A 69 -3.58 -20.70 -0.14
CA ALA A 69 -4.00 -20.30 -1.49
C ALA A 69 -4.59 -18.88 -1.51
N TYR A 70 -5.40 -18.53 -0.51
CA TYR A 70 -5.97 -17.18 -0.37
C TYR A 70 -4.89 -16.11 -0.21
N GLN A 71 -3.89 -16.33 0.63
CA GLN A 71 -2.79 -15.37 0.82
C GLN A 71 -2.02 -15.17 -0.48
N ARG A 72 -1.74 -16.23 -1.23
CA ARG A 72 -1.09 -16.14 -2.54
C ARG A 72 -1.94 -15.35 -3.54
N GLN A 73 -3.25 -15.61 -3.60
CA GLN A 73 -4.18 -14.87 -4.47
C GLN A 73 -4.25 -13.38 -4.11
N SER A 74 -4.34 -13.05 -2.82
CA SER A 74 -4.29 -11.67 -2.33
C SER A 74 -2.95 -11.01 -2.67
N GLY A 75 -1.85 -11.76 -2.58
CA GLY A 75 -0.53 -11.31 -3.02
C GLY A 75 -0.46 -10.98 -4.50
N LEU A 76 -0.96 -11.87 -5.36
CA LEU A 76 -1.03 -11.65 -6.81
C LEU A 76 -1.91 -10.43 -7.16
N ASN A 77 -3.02 -10.22 -6.45
CA ASN A 77 -3.84 -9.02 -6.63
C ASN A 77 -3.06 -7.73 -6.33
N ASN A 78 -2.29 -7.71 -5.25
CA ASN A 78 -1.44 -6.57 -4.91
C ASN A 78 -0.32 -6.33 -5.94
N ILE A 79 0.28 -7.40 -6.49
CA ILE A 79 1.23 -7.30 -7.60
C ILE A 79 0.55 -6.70 -8.83
N ALA A 80 -0.66 -7.15 -9.17
CA ALA A 80 -1.43 -6.61 -10.29
C ALA A 80 -1.72 -5.10 -10.11
N THR A 81 -2.10 -4.66 -8.90
CA THR A 81 -2.27 -3.24 -8.59
C THR A 81 -0.97 -2.45 -8.80
N ALA A 82 0.18 -2.98 -8.36
CA ALA A 82 1.48 -2.34 -8.54
C ALA A 82 1.90 -2.26 -10.03
N LEU A 83 1.69 -3.33 -10.80
CA LEU A 83 1.94 -3.31 -12.24
C LEU A 83 1.01 -2.31 -12.96
N THR A 84 -0.24 -2.21 -12.51
CA THR A 84 -1.20 -1.27 -13.08
C THR A 84 -0.75 0.18 -12.88
N VAL A 85 -0.26 0.56 -11.69
CA VAL A 85 0.23 1.94 -11.50
C VAL A 85 1.46 2.23 -12.36
N VAL A 86 2.34 1.24 -12.58
CA VAL A 86 3.50 1.39 -13.46
C VAL A 86 3.05 1.68 -14.89
N LEU A 87 2.08 0.92 -15.40
CA LEU A 87 1.52 1.13 -16.74
C LEU A 87 0.83 2.49 -16.85
N VAL A 88 -0.03 2.83 -15.89
CA VAL A 88 -0.75 4.11 -15.83
C VAL A 88 0.22 5.29 -15.86
N TYR A 89 1.31 5.21 -15.10
CA TYR A 89 2.32 6.25 -15.03
C TYR A 89 3.14 6.33 -16.32
N TRP A 90 3.68 5.20 -16.78
CA TRP A 90 4.57 5.15 -17.95
C TRP A 90 3.87 5.50 -19.26
N LEU A 91 2.61 5.08 -19.42
CA LEU A 91 1.81 5.36 -20.60
C LEU A 91 1.04 6.68 -20.52
N GLY A 92 1.17 7.42 -19.41
CA GLY A 92 0.55 8.74 -19.26
C GLY A 92 -0.98 8.73 -19.27
N TRP A 93 -1.63 7.73 -18.67
CA TRP A 93 -3.11 7.62 -18.66
C TRP A 93 -3.82 8.72 -17.84
N GLY A 94 -3.06 9.59 -17.17
CA GLY A 94 -3.55 10.82 -16.55
C GLY A 94 -4.06 10.67 -15.11
N LEU A 95 -4.54 11.79 -14.58
CA LEU A 95 -4.89 11.97 -13.16
C LEU A 95 -5.93 10.96 -12.67
N TYR A 96 -7.06 10.82 -13.38
CA TYR A 96 -8.16 9.96 -12.93
C TYR A 96 -7.77 8.48 -12.91
N ALA A 97 -6.93 8.02 -13.85
CA ALA A 97 -6.41 6.66 -13.85
C ALA A 97 -5.50 6.42 -12.64
N GLN A 98 -4.61 7.36 -12.32
CA GLN A 98 -3.76 7.28 -11.12
C GLN A 98 -4.60 7.29 -9.83
N ALA A 99 -5.63 8.13 -9.77
CA ALA A 99 -6.56 8.21 -8.64
C ALA A 99 -7.35 6.90 -8.46
N ALA A 100 -7.79 6.27 -9.55
CA ALA A 100 -8.49 4.98 -9.50
C ALA A 100 -7.60 3.86 -8.93
N VAL A 101 -6.32 3.80 -9.34
CA VAL A 101 -5.37 2.80 -8.81
C VAL A 101 -5.04 3.07 -7.34
N MET A 102 -4.75 4.33 -6.97
CA MET A 102 -4.53 4.73 -5.58
C MET A 102 -5.75 4.38 -4.71
N THR A 103 -6.95 4.70 -5.17
CA THR A 103 -8.21 4.40 -4.47
C THR A 103 -8.35 2.90 -4.27
N THR A 104 -8.13 2.10 -5.31
CA THR A 104 -8.17 0.63 -5.23
C THR A 104 -7.22 0.12 -4.14
N MET A 105 -5.99 0.61 -4.10
CA MET A 105 -5.02 0.23 -3.08
C MET A 105 -5.48 0.69 -1.68
N LEU A 106 -5.89 1.94 -1.50
CA LEU A 106 -6.31 2.47 -0.20
C LEU A 106 -7.55 1.75 0.33
N THR A 107 -8.51 1.42 -0.53
CA THR A 107 -9.68 0.60 -0.17
C THR A 107 -9.23 -0.79 0.27
N PHE A 108 -8.36 -1.46 -0.49
CA PHE A 108 -7.82 -2.77 -0.08
C PHE A 108 -7.11 -2.70 1.28
N MET A 109 -6.25 -1.70 1.50
CA MET A 109 -5.51 -1.55 2.77
C MET A 109 -6.46 -1.24 3.94
N THR A 110 -7.54 -0.50 3.70
CA THR A 110 -8.58 -0.19 4.69
C THR A 110 -9.37 -1.43 5.07
N LEU A 111 -9.84 -2.20 4.09
CA LEU A 111 -10.55 -3.45 4.34
C LEU A 111 -9.64 -4.49 5.00
N SER A 112 -8.37 -4.54 4.60
CA SER A 112 -7.34 -5.35 5.27
C SER A 112 -7.18 -4.92 6.74
N ALA A 113 -7.01 -3.64 7.02
CA ALA A 113 -6.95 -3.12 8.39
C ALA A 113 -8.19 -3.49 9.21
N ALA A 114 -9.40 -3.36 8.64
CA ALA A 114 -10.63 -3.76 9.30
C ALA A 114 -10.65 -5.27 9.62
N ASN A 115 -10.17 -6.11 8.70
CA ASN A 115 -10.04 -7.55 8.93
C ASN A 115 -9.05 -7.88 10.06
N HIS A 116 -7.90 -7.19 10.12
CA HIS A 116 -6.92 -7.35 11.20
C HIS A 116 -7.48 -6.88 12.55
N ALA A 117 -8.22 -5.76 12.58
CA ALA A 117 -8.91 -5.29 13.78
C ALA A 117 -9.97 -6.29 14.26
N TRP A 118 -10.78 -6.82 13.32
CA TRP A 118 -11.74 -7.89 13.61
C TRP A 118 -11.05 -9.12 14.22
N SER A 119 -9.96 -9.60 13.61
CA SER A 119 -9.20 -10.74 14.12
C SER A 119 -8.63 -10.49 15.53
N ALA A 120 -8.18 -9.27 15.82
CA ALA A 120 -7.72 -8.92 17.17
C ALA A 120 -8.83 -8.97 18.22
N ILE A 121 -10.04 -8.51 17.86
CA ILE A 121 -11.18 -8.40 18.78
C ILE A 121 -11.91 -9.73 18.94
N ARG A 122 -12.15 -10.44 17.85
CA ARG A 122 -13.03 -11.63 17.79
C ARG A 122 -12.27 -12.94 17.85
N GLU A 123 -11.07 -12.99 17.28
CA GLU A 123 -10.27 -14.22 17.16
C GLU A 123 -9.07 -14.23 18.13
N GLY A 124 -8.86 -13.12 18.85
CA GLY A 124 -7.77 -12.99 19.84
C GLY A 124 -6.38 -12.83 19.23
N ASN A 125 -6.25 -12.58 17.92
CA ASN A 125 -4.96 -12.40 17.26
C ASN A 125 -4.34 -11.03 17.63
N ARG A 126 -3.54 -11.01 18.69
CA ARG A 126 -2.86 -9.81 19.19
C ARG A 126 -1.39 -9.73 18.79
N SER A 127 -1.00 -10.41 17.71
CA SER A 127 0.36 -10.26 17.19
C SER A 127 0.63 -8.79 16.84
N ILE A 128 1.87 -8.33 17.06
CA ILE A 128 2.24 -6.91 16.86
C ILE A 128 1.93 -6.49 15.42
N LYS A 129 2.28 -7.31 14.42
CA LYS A 129 2.02 -7.01 13.01
C LYS A 129 0.51 -6.90 12.72
N ASN A 130 -0.32 -7.73 13.37
CA ASN A 130 -1.79 -7.64 13.25
C ASN A 130 -2.31 -6.31 13.82
N LEU A 131 -1.87 -5.94 15.02
CA LEU A 131 -2.29 -4.69 15.68
C LEU A 131 -1.75 -3.43 15.00
N MET A 132 -0.62 -3.52 14.32
CA MET A 132 -0.04 -2.41 13.58
C MET A 132 -0.74 -2.14 12.25
N ARG A 133 -1.45 -3.11 11.67
CA ARG A 133 -2.13 -2.93 10.38
C ARG A 133 -3.16 -1.78 10.43
N PRO A 134 -4.10 -1.72 11.39
CA PRO A 134 -5.05 -0.61 11.48
C PRO A 134 -4.37 0.75 11.68
N LEU A 135 -3.38 0.81 12.57
CA LEU A 135 -2.67 2.06 12.87
C LEU A 135 -1.92 2.59 11.65
N MET A 136 -1.12 1.74 10.99
CA MET A 136 -0.33 2.15 9.84
C MET A 136 -1.19 2.49 8.63
N THR A 137 -2.33 1.81 8.45
CA THR A 137 -3.31 2.21 7.42
C THR A 137 -3.92 3.57 7.73
N ALA A 138 -4.25 3.89 8.99
CA ALA A 138 -4.75 5.21 9.35
C ALA A 138 -3.72 6.31 9.05
N VAL A 139 -2.45 6.08 9.40
CA VAL A 139 -1.33 6.98 9.05
C VAL A 139 -1.25 7.16 7.54
N LEU A 140 -1.26 6.06 6.77
CA LEU A 140 -1.24 6.12 5.30
C LEU A 140 -2.37 6.99 4.74
N LEU A 141 -3.60 6.82 5.23
CA LEU A 141 -4.75 7.60 4.76
C LEU A 141 -4.58 9.10 5.07
N ILE A 142 -4.14 9.44 6.28
CA ILE A 142 -3.91 10.84 6.70
C ILE A 142 -2.91 11.53 5.79
N PHE A 143 -1.82 10.85 5.41
CA PHE A 143 -0.77 11.45 4.60
C PHE A 143 -1.03 11.37 3.09
N ALA A 144 -1.70 10.33 2.59
CA ALA A 144 -1.93 10.13 1.15
C ALA A 144 -3.17 10.86 0.61
N LEU A 145 -4.29 10.82 1.35
CA LEU A 145 -5.57 11.38 0.86
C LEU A 145 -5.50 12.87 0.53
N PRO A 146 -4.83 13.74 1.32
CA PRO A 146 -4.76 15.16 1.00
C PRO A 146 -4.16 15.46 -0.37
N PHE A 147 -3.14 14.69 -0.79
CA PHE A 147 -2.54 14.86 -2.12
C PHE A 147 -3.51 14.50 -3.24
N MET A 148 -4.20 13.36 -3.09
CA MET A 148 -5.18 12.89 -4.08
C MET A 148 -6.37 13.85 -4.19
N VAL A 149 -6.95 14.27 -3.06
CA VAL A 149 -8.10 15.19 -3.04
C VAL A 149 -7.73 16.55 -3.65
N ARG A 150 -6.57 17.11 -3.29
CA ARG A 150 -6.11 18.39 -3.86
C ARG A 150 -5.84 18.29 -5.36
N ALA A 151 -5.31 17.18 -5.84
CA ALA A 151 -5.10 16.96 -7.27
C ALA A 151 -6.43 16.87 -8.02
N LEU A 152 -7.39 16.10 -7.51
CA LEU A 152 -8.73 15.96 -8.11
C LEU A 152 -9.54 17.25 -8.07
N ALA A 153 -9.34 18.11 -7.07
CA ALA A 153 -10.00 19.42 -7.01
C ALA A 153 -9.38 20.45 -7.98
N ALA A 154 -8.15 20.19 -8.45
CA ALA A 154 -7.40 21.10 -9.31
C ALA A 154 -7.42 20.72 -10.80
N GLY A 155 -7.89 19.51 -11.14
CA GLY A 155 -7.94 18.97 -12.50
C GLY A 155 -9.35 18.64 -12.94
#